data_AF-A0A6P1F797-F1
#
_entry.id   AF-A0A6P1F797-F1
#
_cell.length_a   1.000
_cell.length_b   1.000
_cell.length_c   1.000
_cell.angle_alpha   90.00
_cell.angle_beta   90.00
_cell.angle_gamma   90.00
#
_symmetry.space_group_name_H-M   'P 1'
#
loop_
_entity.id
_entity.type
_entity.pdbx_description
1 polymer ?
#
loop_
_entity_poly.entity_id
_entity_poly.type
_entity_poly.pdbx_seq_one_letter_code
_entity_poly.pdbx_strand_id
1 'polypeptide(L)' 'MENSCARPLDVDDAVALVGVLAILEALTAAHRLEAAELDALRHGLAQGGTVLPGADETEIAAALGALNARLRDSMQ' A
#
# COMPACT_ATOMS: atom_id res chain seq x y z
N MET A 1 21.00 10.53 -15.56
CA MET A 1 20.14 11.34 -14.68
C MET A 1 18.71 10.95 -15.01
N GLU A 2 18.18 9.97 -14.29
CA GLU A 2 16.76 9.63 -14.42
C GLU A 2 15.96 10.81 -13.86
N ASN A 3 15.21 11.46 -14.73
CA ASN A 3 14.19 12.40 -14.32
C ASN A 3 13.12 11.58 -13.59
N SER A 4 13.30 11.38 -12.29
CA SER A 4 12.21 10.96 -11.40
C SER A 4 11.24 12.13 -11.31
N CYS A 5 10.50 12.34 -12.39
CA CYS A 5 9.40 13.28 -12.47
C CYS A 5 8.17 12.59 -11.88
N ALA A 6 8.29 12.15 -10.62
CA ALA A 6 7.11 11.86 -9.83
C ALA A 6 6.45 13.22 -9.61
N ARG A 7 5.40 13.51 -10.40
CA ARG A 7 4.56 14.68 -10.15
C ARG A 7 4.21 14.64 -8.66
N PRO A 8 4.41 15.74 -7.91
CA PRO A 8 4.01 15.80 -6.51
C PRO A 8 2.56 15.34 -6.40
N LEU A 9 2.31 14.42 -5.48
CA LEU A 9 0.96 13.92 -5.22
C LEU A 9 0.11 15.13 -4.78
N ASP A 10 -1.00 15.36 -5.46
CA ASP A 10 -1.94 16.38 -5.03
C ASP A 10 -2.58 15.97 -3.70
N VAL A 11 -3.01 16.94 -2.88
CA VAL A 11 -3.63 16.65 -1.58
C VAL A 11 -4.90 15.83 -1.77
N ASP A 12 -5.70 16.11 -2.81
CA ASP A 12 -6.92 15.33 -3.09
C ASP A 12 -6.58 13.88 -3.50
N ASP A 13 -5.52 13.70 -4.29
CA ASP A 13 -5.03 12.37 -4.68
C ASP A 13 -4.47 11.60 -3.47
N ALA A 14 -3.78 12.30 -2.55
CA ALA A 14 -3.26 11.73 -1.32
C ALA A 14 -4.38 11.25 -0.39
N VAL A 15 -5.44 12.05 -0.24
CA VAL A 15 -6.63 11.66 0.54
C VAL A 15 -7.32 10.45 -0.09
N ALA A 16 -7.47 10.41 -1.42
CA ALA A 16 -8.05 9.26 -2.11
C ALA A 16 -7.19 8.00 -1.89
N LEU A 17 -5.87 8.11 -1.97
CA LEU A 17 -4.95 7.02 -1.76
C LEU A 17 -4.98 6.50 -0.31
N VAL A 18 -5.10 7.38 0.69
CA VAL A 18 -5.31 7.01 2.09
C VAL A 18 -6.56 6.13 2.25
N GLY A 19 -7.64 6.46 1.53
CA GLY A 19 -8.87 5.68 1.52
C GLY A 19 -8.68 4.30 0.91
N VAL A 20 -8.02 4.21 -0.25
CA VAL A 20 -7.73 2.94 -0.93
C VAL A 20 -6.86 2.03 -0.06
N LEU A 21 -5.79 2.57 0.54
CA LEU A 21 -4.90 1.81 1.41
C LEU A 21 -5.64 1.27 2.65
N ALA A 22 -6.52 2.08 3.25
CA ALA A 22 -7.33 1.64 4.40
C ALA A 22 -8.31 0.52 4.03
N ILE A 23 -8.91 0.57 2.84
CA ILE A 23 -9.81 -0.49 2.37
C ILE A 23 -9.03 -1.78 2.10
N LEU A 24 -7.88 -1.70 1.43
CA LEU A 24 -7.03 -2.87 1.17
C LEU A 24 -6.52 -3.49 2.47
N GLU A 25 -6.12 -2.68 3.44
CA GLU A 25 -5.71 -3.15 4.77
C GLU A 25 -6.85 -3.93 5.44
N ALA A 26 -8.06 -3.35 5.45
CA ALA A 26 -9.23 -3.98 6.06
C ALA A 26 -9.65 -5.29 5.36
N LEU A 27 -9.61 -5.33 4.02
CA LEU A 27 -9.94 -6.53 3.25
C LEU A 27 -8.90 -7.64 3.48
N THR A 28 -7.62 -7.28 3.53
CA THR A 28 -6.52 -8.22 3.80
C THR A 28 -6.63 -8.77 5.22
N ALA A 29 -6.79 -7.90 6.22
CA ALA A 29 -6.93 -8.32 7.62
C ALA A 29 -8.19 -9.17 7.89
N ALA A 30 -9.24 -8.99 7.08
CA ALA A 30 -10.47 -9.77 7.16
C ALA A 30 -10.45 -11.06 6.32
N HIS A 31 -9.33 -11.39 5.66
CA HIS A 31 -9.21 -12.54 4.74
C HIS A 31 -10.30 -12.53 3.66
N ARG A 32 -10.60 -11.35 3.10
CA ARG A 32 -11.66 -11.13 2.10
C ARG A 32 -11.14 -11.03 0.67
N LEU A 33 -9.83 -11.14 0.48
CA LEU A 33 -9.19 -11.15 -0.82
C LEU A 33 -9.05 -12.58 -1.34
N GLU A 34 -9.26 -12.77 -2.64
CA GLU A 34 -8.93 -14.02 -3.29
C GLU A 34 -7.41 -14.19 -3.41
N ALA A 35 -6.93 -15.44 -3.53
CA ALA A 35 -5.50 -15.73 -3.60
C ALA A 35 -4.78 -14.95 -4.72
N ALA A 36 -5.41 -14.79 -5.88
CA ALA A 36 -4.85 -14.03 -6.99
C ALA A 36 -4.72 -12.52 -6.68
N GLU A 37 -5.68 -11.95 -5.94
CA GLU A 37 -5.64 -10.55 -5.52
C GLU A 37 -4.56 -10.33 -4.46
N LEU A 38 -4.45 -11.25 -3.51
CA LEU A 38 -3.40 -11.23 -2.49
C LEU A 38 -2.01 -11.37 -3.10
N ASP A 39 -1.84 -12.24 -4.09
CA ASP A 39 -0.57 -12.41 -4.82
C ASP A 39 -0.19 -11.14 -5.59
N ALA A 40 -1.16 -10.51 -6.26
CA ALA A 40 -0.94 -9.24 -6.95
C ALA A 40 -0.55 -8.12 -5.97
N LEU A 41 -1.21 -8.05 -4.82
CA LEU A 41 -0.91 -7.09 -3.76
C LEU A 41 0.49 -7.32 -3.17
N ARG A 42 0.85 -8.57 -2.86
CA ARG A 42 2.19 -8.95 -2.40
C ARG A 42 3.25 -8.56 -3.41
N HIS A 43 3.00 -8.82 -4.70
CA HIS A 43 3.93 -8.48 -5.76
C HIS A 43 4.15 -6.96 -5.86
N GLY A 44 3.08 -6.17 -5.83
CA GLY A 44 3.17 -4.71 -5.86
C GLY A 44 3.93 -4.13 -4.66
N LEU A 45 3.64 -4.61 -3.45
CA LEU A 45 4.34 -4.18 -2.24
C LEU A 45 5.82 -4.61 -2.24
N ALA A 46 6.14 -5.79 -2.78
CA ALA A 46 7.52 -6.24 -2.91
C ALA A 46 8.31 -5.38 -3.91
N GLN A 47 7.71 -5.00 -5.04
CA GLN A 47 8.33 -4.05 -5.99
C GLN A 47 8.57 -2.67 -5.35
N GLY A 48 7.64 -2.23 -4.50
CA GLY A 48 7.76 -0.98 -3.74
C GLY A 48 8.69 -1.07 -2.52
N GLY A 49 9.32 -2.22 -2.28
CA GLY A 49 10.20 -2.46 -1.12
C GLY A 49 9.48 -2.40 0.23
N THR A 50 8.15 -2.56 0.24
CA THR A 50 7.31 -2.45 1.44
C THR A 50 7.18 -3.78 2.19
N VAL A 51 7.40 -4.91 1.51
CA VAL A 51 7.41 -6.27 2.08
C VAL A 51 8.50 -7.12 1.43
N LEU A 52 8.90 -8.20 2.11
CA LEU A 52 9.81 -9.22 1.55
C LEU A 52 9.05 -10.22 0.67
N PRO A 53 9.74 -10.90 -0.29
CA PRO A 53 9.16 -12.02 -1.01
C PRO A 53 8.69 -13.11 -0.05
N GLY A 54 7.45 -13.58 -0.22
CA GLY A 54 6.85 -14.60 0.64
C GLY A 54 6.11 -14.07 1.87
N ALA A 55 5.94 -12.75 2.00
CA ALA A 55 5.20 -12.15 3.10
C ALA A 55 3.77 -12.72 3.23
N ASP A 56 3.36 -13.03 4.45
CA ASP A 56 2.01 -13.52 4.72
C ASP A 56 0.97 -12.39 4.74
N GLU A 57 -0.30 -12.77 4.88
CA GLU A 57 -1.43 -11.83 4.83
C GLU A 57 -1.42 -10.82 5.99
N THR A 58 -0.89 -11.21 7.16
CA THR A 58 -0.74 -10.33 8.31
C THR A 58 0.34 -9.29 8.06
N GLU A 59 1.47 -9.73 7.51
CA GLU A 59 2.60 -8.86 7.14
C GLU A 59 2.20 -7.87 6.04
N ILE A 60 1.38 -8.30 5.07
CA ILE A 60 0.82 -7.44 4.02
C ILE A 60 -0.11 -6.38 4.62
N ALA A 61 -1.03 -6.77 5.51
CA ALA A 61 -1.91 -5.81 6.18
C ALA A 61 -1.13 -4.79 7.01
N ALA A 62 -0.11 -5.23 7.76
CA ALA A 62 0.76 -4.34 8.52
C ALA A 62 1.54 -3.36 7.64
N ALA A 63 2.04 -3.82 6.49
CA ALA A 63 2.73 -2.98 5.52
C ALA A 63 1.82 -1.91 4.91
N LEU A 64 0.55 -2.26 4.62
CA LEU A 64 -0.45 -1.31 4.15
C LEU A 64 -0.76 -0.24 5.20
N GLY A 65 -0.96 -0.63 6.46
CA GLY A 65 -1.16 0.30 7.57
C GLY A 65 0.02 1.26 7.76
N ALA A 66 1.25 0.75 7.70
CA ALA A 66 2.46 1.55 7.79
C ALA A 66 2.62 2.54 6.61
N LEU A 67 2.31 2.10 5.39
CA LEU A 67 2.33 2.96 4.21
C LEU A 67 1.29 4.08 4.32
N ASN A 68 0.09 3.74 4.79
CA ASN A 68 -0.99 4.69 4.99
C ASN A 68 -0.65 5.74 6.06
N ALA A 69 -0.04 5.31 7.17
CA ALA A 69 0.44 6.22 8.22
C ALA A 69 1.49 7.20 7.67
N ARG A 70 2.50 6.69 6.94
CA ARG A 70 3.53 7.53 6.32
C ARG A 70 2.95 8.55 5.33
N LEU A 71 1.94 8.13 4.56
CA LEU A 71 1.27 9.03 3.62
C LEU A 71 0.52 10.15 4.37
N ARG A 72 -0.20 9.82 5.45
CA ARG A 72 -0.87 10.82 6.30
C ARG A 72 0.10 11.81 6.92
N ASP A 73 1.23 11.33 7.43
CA ASP A 73 2.26 12.19 8.02
C ASP A 73 2.87 13.15 6.98
N SER A 74 2.98 12.72 5.71
CA SER A 74 3.50 13.57 4.63
C SER A 74 2.55 14.69 4.17
N MET A 75 1.29 14.66 4.62
CA MET A 75 0.29 15.70 4.32
C MET A 75 0.20 16.80 5.39
N GLN A 76 0.95 16.68 6.50
CA GLN A 76 1.01 17.67 7.58
C GLN A 76 2.05 18.75 7.33
#